data_AF-T1DVV3-F1
#
_entry.id   AF-T1DVV3-F1
#
_cell.length_a   1.000
_cell.length_b   1.000
_cell.length_c   1.000
_cell.angle_alpha   90.00
_cell.angle_beta   90.00
_cell.angle_gamma   90.00
#
_symmetry.space_group_name_H-M   'P 1'
#
loop_
_entity.id
_entity.type
_entity.pdbx_description
1 polymer ?
#
loop_
_entity_poly.entity_id
_entity_poly.type
_entity_poly.pdbx_seq_one_letter_code
_entity_poly.pdbx_strand_id
1 'polypeptide(L)'
;MTSLIKIGNSQGIRIPKALIEQAHLQDALIELKVLDNGLLLQPQKAARQGWNEANVQKLAKKHAKEERALNEEFEGISKDWEF
;
A
#
# COMPACT_ATOMS: atom_id res chain seq x y z
N MET A 1 -4.79 -0.31 -33.01
CA MET A 1 -6.18 0.01 -32.61
C MET A 1 -6.87 -1.29 -32.24
N THR A 2 -7.65 -1.31 -31.15
CA THR A 2 -8.40 -2.50 -30.68
C THR A 2 -9.88 -2.12 -30.59
N SER A 3 -10.76 -3.11 -30.61
CA SER A 3 -12.21 -2.90 -30.53
C SER A 3 -12.80 -3.65 -29.34
N LEU A 4 -13.98 -3.21 -28.89
CA LEU A 4 -14.75 -3.96 -27.91
C LEU A 4 -15.28 -5.25 -28.55
N ILE A 5 -15.29 -6.32 -27.77
CA ILE A 5 -15.94 -7.58 -28.12
C ILE A 5 -16.98 -7.93 -27.06
N LYS A 6 -18.13 -8.43 -27.49
CA LYS A 6 -19.20 -8.83 -26.59
C LYS A 6 -18.85 -10.15 -25.91
N ILE A 7 -18.96 -10.19 -24.58
CA ILE A 7 -18.82 -11.40 -23.75
C ILE A 7 -20.09 -11.49 -22.88
N GLY A 8 -21.17 -12.05 -23.43
CA GLY A 8 -22.48 -12.03 -22.77
C GLY A 8 -23.02 -10.60 -22.59
N ASN A 9 -23.34 -10.22 -21.36
CA ASN A 9 -23.72 -8.83 -21.01
C ASN A 9 -22.50 -7.90 -20.80
N SER A 10 -21.29 -8.46 -20.80
CA SER A 10 -20.05 -7.72 -20.60
C SER A 10 -19.37 -7.38 -21.93
N GLN A 11 -18.35 -6.53 -21.87
CA GLN A 11 -17.47 -6.21 -22.98
C GLN A 11 -16.02 -6.55 -22.62
N GLY A 12 -15.26 -7.06 -23.59
CA GLY A 12 -13.83 -7.29 -23.49
C GLY A 12 -13.05 -6.43 -24.48
N ILE A 13 -11.75 -6.26 -24.22
CA ILE A 13 -10.78 -5.74 -25.17
C ILE A 13 -9.61 -6.72 -25.28
N ARG A 14 -8.98 -6.82 -26.46
CA ARG A 14 -7.73 -7.58 -26.61
C ARG A 14 -6.57 -6.68 -26.21
N ILE A 15 -5.82 -7.10 -25.18
CA ILE A 15 -4.61 -6.43 -24.69
C ILE A 15 -3.40 -7.30 -25.09
N PRO A 16 -2.43 -6.78 -25.86
CA PRO A 16 -1.19 -7.48 -26.15
C PRO A 16 -0.45 -7.93 -24.88
N LYS A 17 0.14 -9.14 -24.91
CA LYS A 17 0.88 -9.72 -23.77
C LYS A 17 1.95 -8.78 -23.21
N ALA A 18 2.70 -8.11 -24.10
CA ALA A 18 3.72 -7.15 -23.69
C ALA A 18 3.16 -5.98 -22.85
N LEU A 19 1.93 -5.52 -23.13
CA LEU A 19 1.31 -4.46 -22.33
C LEU A 19 0.81 -4.98 -20.97
N ILE A 20 0.33 -6.24 -20.92
CA ILE A 20 -0.04 -6.89 -19.65
C ILE A 20 1.18 -6.97 -18.72
N GLU A 21 2.33 -7.41 -19.26
CA GLU A 21 3.58 -7.52 -18.51
C GLU A 21 4.12 -6.16 -18.06
N GLN A 22 4.15 -5.16 -18.95
CA GLN A 22 4.60 -3.79 -18.63
C GLN A 22 3.71 -3.10 -17.59
N ALA A 23 2.42 -3.39 -17.60
CA ALA A 23 1.46 -2.84 -16.64
C ALA A 23 1.34 -3.68 -15.35
N HIS A 24 2.13 -4.76 -15.21
CA HIS A 24 2.12 -5.68 -14.07
C HIS A 24 0.74 -6.30 -13.79
N LEU A 25 -0.05 -6.53 -14.85
CA LEU A 25 -1.41 -7.08 -14.75
C LEU A 25 -1.44 -8.62 -14.74
N GLN A 26 -0.31 -9.28 -15.02
CA GLN A 26 -0.20 -10.73 -14.97
C GLN A 26 -0.41 -11.25 -13.54
N ASP A 27 -1.27 -12.25 -13.39
CA ASP A 27 -1.60 -12.92 -12.12
C ASP A 27 -2.09 -12.00 -10.99
N ALA A 28 -2.45 -10.75 -11.33
CA ALA A 28 -2.93 -9.75 -10.40
C ALA A 28 -4.47 -9.66 -10.42
N LEU A 29 -5.05 -9.34 -9.28
CA LEU A 29 -6.42 -8.81 -9.25
C LEU A 29 -6.39 -7.42 -9.89
N ILE A 30 -7.32 -7.16 -10.81
CA ILE A 30 -7.37 -5.92 -11.58
C ILE A 30 -8.51 -5.06 -11.07
N GLU A 31 -8.20 -3.81 -10.74
CA GLU A 31 -9.18 -2.78 -10.45
C GLU A 31 -9.48 -1.95 -11.71
N LEU A 32 -10.75 -1.61 -11.89
CA LEU A 32 -11.24 -0.76 -12.98
C LEU A 32 -11.70 0.59 -12.41
N LYS A 33 -11.17 1.69 -12.95
CA LYS A 33 -11.59 3.04 -12.57
C LYS A 33 -11.91 3.89 -13.81
N VAL A 34 -13.07 4.53 -13.80
CA VAL A 34 -13.44 5.51 -14.83
C VAL A 34 -12.75 6.83 -14.54
N LEU A 35 -12.10 7.38 -15.55
CA LEU A 35 -11.46 8.70 -15.58
C LEU A 35 -12.11 9.55 -16.69
N ASP A 36 -11.85 10.85 -16.70
CA ASP A 36 -12.43 11.79 -17.68
C ASP A 36 -12.16 11.40 -19.14
N ASN A 37 -11.03 10.75 -19.39
CA ASN A 37 -10.56 10.35 -20.72
C ASN A 37 -10.57 8.83 -20.97
N GLY A 38 -11.18 8.02 -20.09
CA GLY A 38 -11.31 6.59 -20.36
C GLY A 38 -11.36 5.70 -19.11
N LEU A 39 -10.92 4.45 -19.29
CA LEU A 39 -10.90 3.43 -18.25
C LEU A 39 -9.46 3.10 -17.86
N LEU A 40 -9.13 3.29 -16.58
CA LEU A 40 -7.86 2.85 -16.00
C LEU A 40 -7.99 1.41 -15.53
N LEU A 41 -7.07 0.56 -16.00
CA LEU A 41 -6.83 -0.78 -15.50
C LEU A 41 -5.54 -0.73 -14.67
N GLN A 42 -5.60 -1.16 -13.42
CA GLN A 42 -4.41 -1.23 -12.57
C GLN A 42 -4.42 -2.48 -11.68
N PRO A 43 -3.24 -3.01 -11.31
CA PRO A 43 -3.17 -4.05 -10.29
C PRO A 43 -3.73 -3.53 -8.97
N GLN A 44 -4.56 -4.33 -8.32
CA GLN A 44 -5.04 -4.02 -6.98
C GLN A 44 -3.87 -4.07 -6.01
N LYS A 45 -3.53 -2.94 -5.40
CA LYS A 45 -2.54 -2.91 -4.32
C LYS A 45 -3.11 -3.68 -3.13
N ALA A 46 -2.44 -4.77 -2.74
CA ALA A 46 -2.72 -5.37 -1.44
C ALA A 46 -2.43 -4.31 -0.37
N ALA A 47 -3.40 -4.07 0.52
CA ALA A 47 -3.37 -2.99 1.53
C ALA A 47 -2.12 -2.98 2.44
N ARG A 48 -1.28 -4.03 2.39
CA ARG A 48 -0.11 -4.23 3.26
C ARG A 48 1.18 -4.60 2.51
N GLN A 49 1.24 -4.48 1.18
CA GLN A 49 2.44 -4.88 0.41
C GLN A 49 3.72 -4.08 0.73
N GLY A 50 3.62 -2.97 1.48
CA GLY A 50 4.78 -2.22 2.01
C GLY A 50 4.97 -2.31 3.53
N TRP A 51 4.02 -2.92 4.26
CA TRP A 51 4.13 -3.19 5.69
C TRP A 51 4.87 -4.50 5.87
N ASN A 52 6.17 -4.51 5.56
CA ASN A 52 7.01 -5.63 5.95
C ASN A 52 6.99 -5.70 7.49
N GLU A 53 6.65 -6.86 8.06
CA GLU A 53 6.58 -7.06 9.52
C GLU A 53 7.87 -6.60 10.20
N ALA A 54 9.01 -6.76 9.52
CA ALA A 54 10.30 -6.26 9.98
C ALA A 54 10.35 -4.74 10.17
N ASN A 55 9.71 -3.96 9.30
CA ASN A 55 9.65 -2.50 9.42
C ASN A 55 8.71 -2.08 10.55
N VAL A 56 7.57 -2.75 10.68
CA VAL A 56 6.61 -2.53 11.78
C VAL A 56 7.27 -2.84 13.12
N GLN A 57 7.97 -3.97 13.23
CA GLN A 57 8.70 -4.35 14.45
C GLN A 57 9.86 -3.41 14.77
N LYS A 58 10.60 -2.92 13.76
CA LYS A 58 11.66 -1.91 13.96
C LYS A 58 11.08 -0.60 14.47
N LEU A 59 9.97 -0.13 13.90
CA LEU A 59 9.30 1.10 14.33
C LEU A 59 8.78 0.97 15.77
N ALA A 60 8.16 -0.17 16.09
CA ALA A 60 7.66 -0.45 17.44
C ALA A 60 8.79 -0.49 18.48
N LYS A 61 9.93 -1.14 18.17
CA LYS A 61 11.10 -1.16 19.06
C LYS A 61 11.71 0.22 19.26
N LYS A 62 11.73 1.05 18.21
CA LYS A 62 12.24 2.43 18.28
C LYS A 62 11.35 3.28 19.19
N HIS A 63 10.03 3.23 18.99
CA HIS A 63 9.06 3.94 19.83
C HIS A 63 9.12 3.51 21.30
N ALA A 64 9.22 2.21 21.58
CA ALA A 64 9.33 1.72 22.97
C ALA A 64 10.60 2.22 23.67
N LYS A 65 11.70 2.40 22.93
CA LYS A 65 12.95 2.97 23.46
C LYS A 65 12.83 4.47 23.73
N GLU A 66 12.17 5.20 22.84
CA GLU A 66 11.93 6.64 22.97
C GLU A 66 10.99 6.94 24.14
N GLU A 67 9.90 6.19 24.27
CA GLU A 67 8.95 6.31 25.40
C GLU A 67 9.63 6.02 26.74
N ARG A 68 10.47 4.97 26.79
CA ARG A 68 11.24 4.65 27.99
C ARG A 68 12.23 5.76 28.37
N ALA A 69 12.93 6.33 27.39
CA ALA A 69 13.87 7.43 27.63
C ALA A 69 13.15 8.69 28.15
N LEU A 70 11.99 9.03 27.57
CA LEU A 70 11.18 10.16 28.02
C LEU A 70 10.64 9.96 29.44
N ASN A 71 10.21 8.74 29.78
CA ASN A 71 9.74 8.43 31.13
C ASN A 71 10.88 8.48 32.15
N GLU A 72 12.06 7.96 31.83
CA GLU A 72 13.23 8.02 32.71
C GLU A 72 13.71 9.47 32.92
N GLU A 73 13.68 10.31 31.89
CA GLU A 73 13.99 11.74 31.97
C GLU A 73 12.96 12.49 32.83
N PHE A 74 11.67 12.22 32.63
CA PHE A 74 10.58 12.82 33.41
C PHE A 74 10.62 12.42 34.89
N GLU A 75 10.89 11.15 35.20
CA GLU A 75 11.07 10.69 36.59
C GLU A 75 12.28 11.34 37.27
N GLY A 76 13.36 11.59 36.53
CA GLY A 76 14.53 12.33 37.03
C GLY A 76 14.18 13.77 37.40
N ILE A 77 13.52 14.49 36.49
CA ILE A 77 13.08 15.87 36.71
C ILE A 77 12.07 15.96 37.87
N SER A 78 11.16 14.99 37.99
CA SER A 78 10.17 14.97 39.06
C SER A 78 10.79 14.77 40.44
N LYS A 79 11.89 14.01 40.56
CA LYS A 79 12.59 13.79 41.83
C LYS A 79 13.39 15.01 42.28
N ASP A 80 13.84 15.83 41.35
CA ASP A 80 14.55 17.09 41.65
C ASP A 80 13.63 18.17 42.23
N TRP A 81 12.30 17.99 42.15
CA TRP A 81 11.30 18.96 42.61
C TRP A 81 10.61 18.58 43.94
N GLU A 82 10.99 17.45 44.56
CA GLU A 82 10.56 17.12 45.91
C GLU A 82 11.52 17.76 46.93
N PHE A 83 11.14 18.95 47.43
CA PHE A 83 11.76 19.60 48.61
C PHE A 83 11.23 19.01 49.92
#